data_AF-A0AAD2XYI5-F1
#
_entry.id   AF-A0AAD2XYI5-F1
#
_cell.length_a   1.000
_cell.length_b   1.000
_cell.length_c   1.000
_cell.angle_alpha   90.00
_cell.angle_beta   90.00
_cell.angle_gamma   90.00
#
_symmetry.space_group_name_H-M   'P 1'
#
loop_
_entity.id
_entity.type
_entity.pdbx_description
1 polymer ?
#
loop_
_entity_poly.entity_id
_entity_poly.type
_entity_poly.pdbx_seq_one_letter_code
_entity_poly.pdbx_strand_id
1 'polypeptide(L)'
;MKKRRVVIGVLGTVLDKRGKRANRFKKWRPTVGLCQQPDFPVDRLELLHQPRDESMAQRLIEDVALLSPHTHVRPHAVTINDPWDFEEVYAAFLDFATHYEFDTENEEYLVHITTGTHVAQICWFLLTEARYLPASLLQTGPAPRGSSDEAVAAGVCSVIDLDLSRYATLTSRFQREQQQSVSFLKAGIDTHNATFNKLIDRIERVALRSTDPILLTGPTGAGKSFLAKRIFQLRQSRHLVAGKLVAVNCATLRGDNAMSTLFGHVKGAFTGALTARSGLLREADGGVLFLDEIAELGLDEQAMLLKAIEEKTFFPFGSDKEVRSDFQLIAGTHRDMRQWVSEGRFREDLYARINMWSFALPGLAQRREDIAPNVEYELQRFSSSKQTQIRFDKEARASYLAFACSSQAQWRGNFRELSSSIARMATLAEQGRITLSLVEEEIALLKESWQIATPQPELNMDIDLFDRRQLETVLEVCRRCASLSEAGRELFAVSRQKKANPNDADRLRKYLARFGLSWESAHSDQIQ
;
A
#
# COMPACT_ATOMS: atom_id res chain seq x y z
N MET A 1 20.31 -40.78 13.30
CA MET A 1 20.95 -41.04 14.60
C MET A 1 20.48 -39.96 15.58
N LYS A 2 20.23 -40.28 16.85
CA LYS A 2 19.80 -39.28 17.84
C LYS A 2 20.99 -38.34 18.11
N LYS A 3 20.83 -37.04 17.87
CA LYS A 3 21.88 -36.05 18.16
C LYS A 3 22.17 -36.03 19.67
N ARG A 4 23.41 -35.77 20.05
CA ARG A 4 23.79 -35.60 21.46
C ARG A 4 23.29 -34.26 21.97
N ARG A 5 22.65 -34.24 23.13
CA ARG A 5 22.08 -33.02 23.71
C ARG A 5 23.10 -32.32 24.58
N VAL A 6 23.43 -31.10 24.18
CA VAL A 6 24.37 -30.22 24.87
C VAL A 6 23.60 -29.03 25.43
N VAL A 7 23.65 -28.86 26.74
CA VAL A 7 23.04 -27.71 27.42
C VAL A 7 24.14 -26.73 27.81
N ILE A 8 23.95 -25.46 27.51
CA ILE A 8 24.80 -24.35 27.92
C ILE A 8 24.04 -23.58 28.99
N GLY A 9 24.64 -23.38 30.16
CA GLY A 9 23.97 -22.70 31.26
C GLY A 9 24.94 -22.00 32.19
N VAL A 10 24.42 -21.07 32.98
CA VAL A 10 25.20 -20.33 33.98
C VAL A 10 24.93 -20.93 35.36
N LEU A 11 25.95 -21.03 36.20
CA LEU A 11 25.81 -21.48 37.58
C LEU A 11 24.84 -20.58 38.37
N GLY A 12 23.75 -21.14 38.90
CA GLY A 12 22.82 -20.42 39.75
C GLY A 12 23.32 -20.30 41.19
N THR A 13 24.08 -19.24 41.51
CA THR A 13 24.67 -19.00 42.85
C THR A 13 23.65 -18.98 44.00
N VAL A 14 22.38 -18.69 43.71
CA VAL A 14 21.26 -18.72 44.67
C VAL A 14 20.45 -20.01 44.57
N LEU A 15 19.99 -20.36 43.36
CA LEU A 15 19.03 -21.46 43.17
C LEU A 15 19.69 -22.84 43.27
N ASP A 16 20.91 -23.00 42.75
CA ASP A 16 21.63 -24.27 42.80
C ASP A 16 22.39 -24.48 44.12
N LYS A 17 22.40 -23.49 45.02
CA LYS A 17 22.99 -23.59 46.37
C LYS A 17 22.03 -24.19 47.41
N ARG A 18 20.78 -24.48 47.03
CA ARG A 18 19.72 -24.89 47.98
C ARG A 18 19.99 -26.26 48.61
N GLY A 19 19.71 -26.35 49.91
CA GLY A 19 19.88 -27.58 50.71
C GLY A 19 21.28 -27.75 51.29
N LYS A 20 21.42 -28.61 52.29
CA LYS A 20 22.71 -28.94 52.94
C LYS A 20 22.87 -30.45 53.03
N ARG A 21 24.11 -30.95 52.88
CA ARG A 21 24.44 -32.39 52.98
C ARG A 21 23.49 -33.23 52.10
N ALA A 22 22.89 -34.29 52.62
CA ALA A 22 21.97 -35.15 51.87
C ALA A 22 20.65 -34.46 51.47
N ASN A 23 20.22 -33.42 52.19
CA ASN A 23 18.95 -32.73 51.90
C ASN A 23 19.00 -31.93 50.59
N ARG A 24 20.19 -31.69 50.01
CA ARG A 24 20.31 -30.99 48.72
C ARG A 24 19.75 -31.81 47.54
N PHE A 25 19.70 -33.13 47.67
CA PHE A 25 19.12 -34.03 46.67
C PHE A 25 17.59 -34.05 46.70
N LYS A 26 16.97 -33.48 47.75
CA LYS A 26 15.51 -33.37 47.90
C LYS A 26 14.97 -31.99 47.55
N LYS A 27 15.84 -31.05 47.17
CA LYS A 27 15.47 -29.67 46.86
C LYS A 27 15.63 -29.43 45.39
N TRP A 28 14.65 -28.73 44.81
CA TRP A 28 14.75 -28.28 43.43
C TRP A 28 15.91 -27.31 43.26
N ARG A 29 16.85 -27.70 42.40
CA ARG A 29 18.04 -26.95 41.99
C ARG A 29 18.03 -26.96 40.45
N PRO A 30 17.80 -25.82 39.76
CA PRO A 30 17.50 -25.81 38.34
C PRO A 30 18.49 -26.57 37.45
N THR A 31 19.80 -26.38 37.63
CA THR A 31 20.82 -27.01 36.78
C THR A 31 20.97 -28.50 37.09
N VAL A 32 20.89 -28.89 38.37
CA VAL A 32 21.00 -30.30 38.78
C VAL A 32 19.70 -31.08 38.49
N GLY A 33 18.56 -30.43 38.66
CA GLY A 33 17.23 -30.98 38.36
C GLY A 33 17.04 -31.23 36.87
N LEU A 34 17.62 -30.38 36.01
CA LEU A 34 17.66 -30.58 34.57
C LEU A 34 18.33 -31.92 34.20
N CYS A 35 19.46 -32.26 34.82
CA CYS A 35 20.17 -33.51 34.55
C CYS A 35 19.46 -34.75 35.12
N GLN A 36 18.42 -34.58 35.95
CA GLN A 36 17.61 -35.67 36.52
C GLN A 36 16.34 -35.97 35.73
N GLN A 37 16.09 -35.27 34.63
CA GLN A 37 14.86 -35.45 33.84
C GLN A 37 14.88 -36.79 33.09
N PRO A 38 13.96 -37.74 33.38
CA PRO A 38 14.00 -39.08 32.81
C PRO A 38 13.76 -39.08 31.29
N ASP A 39 12.86 -38.22 30.82
CA ASP A 39 12.50 -38.09 29.40
C ASP A 39 13.38 -37.09 28.65
N PHE A 40 14.34 -36.45 29.34
CA PHE A 40 15.18 -35.39 28.80
C PHE A 40 16.65 -35.62 29.15
N PRO A 41 17.27 -36.70 28.65
CA PRO A 41 18.68 -36.98 28.94
C PRO A 41 19.56 -35.87 28.38
N VAL A 42 20.48 -35.39 29.22
CA VAL A 42 21.50 -34.40 28.86
C VAL A 42 22.83 -35.14 28.75
N ASP A 43 23.43 -35.16 27.56
CA ASP A 43 24.71 -35.82 27.32
C ASP A 43 25.88 -34.95 27.82
N ARG A 44 25.78 -33.63 27.61
CA ARG A 44 26.81 -32.66 28.01
C ARG A 44 26.21 -31.38 28.58
N LEU A 45 26.80 -30.86 29.66
CA LEU A 45 26.47 -29.58 30.26
C LEU A 45 27.70 -28.67 30.22
N GLU A 46 27.66 -27.62 29.42
CA GLU A 46 28.63 -26.52 29.43
C GLU A 46 28.22 -25.51 30.51
N LEU A 47 28.93 -25.52 31.64
CA LEU A 47 28.58 -24.75 32.84
C LEU A 47 29.47 -23.52 32.96
N LEU A 48 28.93 -22.36 32.62
CA LEU A 48 29.60 -21.09 32.84
C LEU A 48 29.53 -20.72 34.33
N HIS A 49 30.66 -20.33 34.91
CA HIS A 49 30.73 -19.86 36.28
C HIS A 49 31.77 -18.74 36.43
N GLN A 50 31.64 -17.93 37.48
CA GLN A 50 32.68 -16.98 37.82
C GLN A 50 33.84 -17.68 38.54
N PRO A 51 35.09 -17.20 38.40
CA PRO A 51 36.24 -17.75 39.13
C PRO A 51 36.03 -17.81 40.65
N ARG A 52 35.34 -16.81 41.24
CA ARG A 52 35.03 -16.79 42.68
C ARG A 52 34.09 -17.91 43.16
N ASP A 53 33.32 -18.51 42.24
CA ASP A 53 32.31 -19.54 42.53
C ASP A 53 32.78 -20.96 42.15
N GLU A 54 34.08 -21.15 41.86
CA GLU A 54 34.65 -22.41 41.38
C GLU A 54 34.36 -23.59 42.33
N SER A 55 34.49 -23.39 43.64
CA SER A 55 34.17 -24.43 44.64
C SER A 55 32.70 -24.89 44.60
N MET A 56 31.79 -23.99 44.21
CA MET A 56 30.37 -24.32 44.05
C MET A 56 30.13 -25.06 42.73
N ALA A 57 30.80 -24.65 41.65
CA ALA A 57 30.76 -25.35 40.38
C ALA A 57 31.25 -26.80 40.52
N GLN A 58 32.38 -27.02 41.21
CA GLN A 58 32.93 -28.35 41.48
C GLN A 58 31.94 -29.24 42.26
N ARG A 59 31.30 -28.71 43.30
CA ARG A 59 30.26 -29.45 44.03
C ARG A 59 29.05 -29.79 43.15
N LEU A 60 28.66 -28.89 42.24
CA LEU A 60 27.57 -29.15 41.31
C LEU A 60 27.95 -30.29 40.35
N ILE A 61 29.19 -30.29 39.83
CA ILE A 61 29.72 -31.34 38.96
C ILE A 61 29.68 -32.70 39.68
N GLU A 62 30.14 -32.77 40.93
CA GLU A 62 30.07 -33.99 41.76
C GLU A 62 28.62 -34.46 41.95
N ASP A 63 27.70 -33.54 42.25
CA ASP A 63 26.29 -33.88 42.45
C ASP A 63 25.65 -34.41 41.14
N VAL A 64 25.97 -33.82 39.99
CA VAL A 64 25.47 -34.29 38.69
C VAL A 64 26.05 -35.66 38.35
N ALA A 65 27.35 -35.90 38.60
CA ALA A 65 27.98 -37.19 38.34
C ALA A 65 27.34 -38.34 39.17
N LEU A 66 26.87 -38.04 40.39
CA LEU A 66 26.16 -39.01 41.23
C LEU A 66 24.73 -39.30 40.73
N LEU A 67 24.03 -38.30 40.22
CA LEU A 67 22.61 -38.40 39.85
C LEU A 67 22.39 -38.80 38.38
N SER A 68 23.28 -38.36 37.50
CA SER A 68 23.29 -38.67 36.07
C SER A 68 24.73 -38.99 35.62
N PRO A 69 25.18 -40.25 35.82
CA PRO A 69 26.54 -40.67 35.47
C PRO A 69 26.87 -40.55 33.97
N HIS A 70 25.85 -40.45 33.12
CA HIS A 70 26.00 -40.29 31.67
C HIS A 70 26.19 -38.83 31.24
N THR A 71 25.89 -37.86 32.10
CA THR A 71 26.03 -36.44 31.77
C THR A 71 27.45 -35.97 32.05
N HIS A 72 28.14 -35.49 31.01
CA HIS A 72 29.46 -34.89 31.16
C HIS A 72 29.35 -33.38 31.41
N VAL A 73 29.84 -32.89 32.54
CA VAL A 73 29.82 -31.45 32.85
C VAL A 73 31.19 -30.84 32.56
N ARG A 74 31.22 -29.77 31.76
CA ARG A 74 32.42 -29.00 31.41
C ARG A 74 32.31 -27.59 31.99
N PRO A 75 33.15 -27.23 32.97
CA PRO A 75 33.14 -25.88 33.53
C PRO A 75 33.86 -24.89 32.61
N HIS A 76 33.28 -23.70 32.45
CA HIS A 76 33.87 -22.56 31.74
C HIS A 76 33.94 -21.37 32.69
N ALA A 77 35.17 -20.94 33.01
CA ALA A 77 35.38 -19.77 33.86
C ALA A 77 35.21 -18.49 33.03
N VAL A 78 34.25 -17.64 33.42
CA VAL A 78 33.95 -16.36 32.76
C VAL A 78 33.99 -15.24 33.79
N THR A 79 34.78 -14.21 33.51
CA THR A 79 34.96 -13.07 34.43
C THR A 79 33.91 -12.00 34.13
N ILE A 80 33.05 -11.74 35.11
CA ILE A 80 32.01 -10.70 35.06
C ILE A 80 32.05 -9.97 36.41
N ASN A 81 32.51 -8.73 36.41
CA ASN A 81 32.65 -7.91 37.62
C ASN A 81 31.29 -7.45 38.13
N ASP A 82 30.46 -6.86 37.26
CA ASP A 82 29.08 -6.50 37.54
C ASP A 82 28.09 -7.39 36.76
N PRO A 83 27.43 -8.36 37.42
CA PRO A 83 26.44 -9.23 36.77
C PRO A 83 25.11 -8.54 36.44
N TRP A 84 24.98 -7.24 36.75
CA TRP A 84 23.85 -6.39 36.38
C TRP A 84 24.19 -5.37 35.28
N ASP A 85 25.46 -5.25 34.90
CA ASP A 85 25.86 -4.47 33.74
C ASP A 85 25.57 -5.26 32.46
N PHE A 86 24.77 -4.66 31.57
CA PHE A 86 24.35 -5.34 30.35
C PHE A 86 25.49 -5.51 29.35
N GLU A 87 26.34 -4.50 29.17
CA GLU A 87 27.42 -4.52 28.20
C GLU A 87 28.48 -5.55 28.60
N GLU A 88 28.86 -5.58 29.88
CA GLU A 88 29.83 -6.53 30.41
C GLU A 88 29.33 -7.99 30.29
N VAL A 89 28.09 -8.26 30.70
CA VAL A 89 27.51 -9.61 30.62
C VAL A 89 27.33 -10.05 29.17
N TYR A 90 26.88 -9.15 28.28
CA TYR A 90 26.70 -9.46 26.87
C TYR A 90 28.04 -9.76 26.18
N ALA A 91 29.06 -8.95 26.42
CA ALA A 91 30.41 -9.17 25.88
C ALA A 91 30.98 -10.51 26.34
N ALA A 92 30.89 -10.82 27.62
CA ALA A 92 31.38 -12.07 28.18
C ALA A 92 30.70 -13.32 27.58
N PHE A 93 29.38 -13.27 27.33
CA PHE A 93 28.66 -14.38 26.71
C PHE A 93 28.88 -14.46 25.20
N LEU A 94 29.04 -13.32 24.53
CA LEU A 94 29.40 -13.26 23.12
C LEU A 94 30.79 -13.86 22.91
N ASP A 95 31.77 -13.50 23.75
CA ASP A 95 33.12 -14.06 23.71
C ASP A 95 33.09 -15.59 23.86
N PHE A 96 32.31 -16.10 24.82
CA PHE A 96 32.10 -17.54 24.93
C PHE A 96 31.52 -18.14 23.65
N ALA A 97 30.44 -17.55 23.12
CA ALA A 97 29.75 -18.04 21.92
C ALA A 97 30.67 -18.04 20.68
N THR A 98 31.51 -17.03 20.51
CA THR A 98 32.39 -16.92 19.33
C THR A 98 33.60 -17.85 19.38
N HIS A 99 34.05 -18.21 20.58
CA HIS A 99 35.19 -19.13 20.76
C HIS A 99 34.76 -20.60 20.91
N TYR A 100 33.47 -20.87 21.12
CA TYR A 100 32.95 -22.21 21.25
C TYR A 100 32.73 -22.86 19.88
N GLU A 101 33.30 -24.05 19.67
CA GLU A 101 33.14 -24.81 18.43
C GLU A 101 31.82 -25.62 18.44
N PHE A 102 30.84 -25.20 17.63
CA PHE A 102 29.55 -25.88 17.51
C PHE A 102 29.54 -26.97 16.43
N ASP A 103 29.28 -28.22 16.83
CA ASP A 103 29.00 -29.35 15.94
C ASP A 103 27.48 -29.52 15.75
N THR A 104 26.88 -28.66 14.94
CA THR A 104 25.43 -28.70 14.69
C THR A 104 24.96 -29.93 13.90
N GLU A 105 25.88 -30.72 13.33
CA GLU A 105 25.54 -31.94 12.60
C GLU A 105 25.23 -33.09 13.57
N ASN A 106 26.05 -33.26 14.60
CA ASN A 106 25.93 -34.36 15.57
C ASN A 106 25.32 -33.96 16.91
N GLU A 107 25.28 -32.67 17.24
CA GLU A 107 24.83 -32.16 18.54
C GLU A 107 23.59 -31.24 18.41
N GLU A 108 22.74 -31.30 19.43
CA GLU A 108 21.59 -30.41 19.65
C GLU A 108 21.94 -29.49 20.82
N TYR A 109 22.04 -28.18 20.57
CA TYR A 109 22.37 -27.20 21.59
C TYR A 109 21.12 -26.56 22.20
N LEU A 110 21.18 -26.36 23.51
CA LEU A 110 20.12 -25.72 24.30
C LEU A 110 20.73 -24.72 25.27
N VAL A 111 20.14 -23.54 25.40
CA VAL A 111 20.59 -22.52 26.35
C VAL A 111 19.65 -22.47 27.55
N HIS A 112 20.14 -22.82 28.73
CA HIS A 112 19.39 -22.84 29.98
C HIS A 112 19.29 -21.43 30.57
N ILE A 113 18.09 -20.84 30.47
CA ILE A 113 17.82 -19.45 30.86
C ILE A 113 17.23 -19.30 32.27
N THR A 114 17.20 -20.36 33.08
CA THR A 114 16.55 -20.27 34.42
C THR A 114 17.47 -19.68 35.47
N THR A 115 18.78 -19.90 35.32
CA THR A 115 19.81 -19.48 36.26
C THR A 115 20.52 -18.21 35.76
N GLY A 116 21.26 -17.55 36.65
CA GLY A 116 21.86 -16.24 36.40
C GLY A 116 20.93 -15.07 36.77
N THR A 117 21.41 -13.85 36.54
CA THR A 117 20.64 -12.60 36.72
C THR A 117 19.64 -12.43 35.57
N HIS A 118 18.64 -11.56 35.73
CA HIS A 118 17.73 -11.21 34.62
C HIS A 118 18.49 -10.63 33.41
N VAL A 119 19.62 -9.95 33.66
CA VAL A 119 20.52 -9.45 32.61
C VAL A 119 21.12 -10.60 31.81
N ALA A 120 21.65 -11.63 32.49
CA ALA A 120 22.16 -12.84 31.83
C ALA A 120 21.07 -13.57 31.01
N GLN A 121 19.83 -13.62 31.52
CA GLN A 121 18.70 -14.22 30.80
C GLN A 121 18.39 -13.48 29.49
N ILE A 122 18.38 -12.15 29.53
CA ILE A 122 18.17 -11.32 28.35
C ILE A 122 19.33 -11.48 27.35
N CYS A 123 20.58 -11.52 27.83
CA CYS A 123 21.75 -11.71 26.96
C CYS A 123 21.70 -13.07 26.25
N TRP A 124 21.33 -14.15 26.95
CA TRP A 124 21.13 -15.45 26.34
C TRP A 124 20.04 -15.45 25.27
N PHE A 125 18.92 -14.78 25.54
CA PHE A 125 17.86 -14.62 24.55
C PHE A 125 18.38 -13.92 23.29
N LEU A 126 19.05 -12.76 23.43
CA LEU A 126 19.54 -11.96 22.31
C LEU A 126 20.60 -12.69 21.49
N LEU A 127 21.56 -13.38 22.13
CA LEU A 127 22.60 -14.14 21.43
C LEU A 127 22.03 -15.35 20.68
N THR A 128 20.99 -15.97 21.22
CA THR A 128 20.29 -17.09 20.56
C THR A 128 19.44 -16.57 19.38
N GLU A 129 18.74 -15.45 19.55
CA GLU A 129 17.94 -14.82 18.49
C GLU A 129 18.82 -14.34 17.32
N ALA A 130 19.93 -13.66 17.64
CA ALA A 130 20.91 -13.18 16.66
C ALA A 130 21.73 -14.32 16.02
N ARG A 131 21.46 -15.59 16.39
CA ARG A 131 22.11 -16.80 15.89
C ARG A 131 23.62 -16.89 16.14
N TYR A 132 24.13 -16.17 17.14
CA TYR A 132 25.48 -16.43 17.67
C TYR A 132 25.53 -17.77 18.40
N LEU A 133 24.42 -18.19 19.01
CA LEU A 133 24.23 -19.51 19.58
C LEU A 133 23.24 -20.30 18.70
N PRO A 134 23.67 -21.35 17.99
CA PRO A 134 22.77 -22.20 17.20
C PRO A 134 22.00 -23.16 18.10
N ALA A 135 21.21 -22.63 19.04
CA ALA A 135 20.55 -23.35 20.11
C ALA A 135 19.06 -22.97 20.23
N SER A 136 18.27 -23.83 20.88
CA SER A 136 16.94 -23.43 21.38
C SER A 136 17.03 -23.01 22.84
N LEU A 137 16.07 -22.22 23.32
CA LEU A 137 16.05 -21.82 24.72
C LEU A 137 15.45 -22.94 25.59
N LEU A 138 15.92 -23.04 26.84
CA LEU A 138 15.53 -24.07 27.78
C LEU A 138 15.18 -23.44 29.12
N GLN A 139 13.94 -23.65 29.57
CA GLN A 139 13.47 -23.17 30.86
C GLN A 139 13.14 -24.34 31.78
N THR A 140 13.50 -24.20 33.05
CA THR A 140 13.15 -25.14 34.11
C THR A 140 12.33 -24.44 35.18
N GLY A 141 11.44 -25.18 35.84
CA GLY A 141 10.57 -24.69 36.90
C GLY A 141 10.44 -25.69 38.04
N PRO A 142 9.93 -25.26 39.21
CA PRO A 142 9.63 -26.17 40.31
C PRO A 142 8.48 -27.11 39.91
N ALA A 143 8.46 -28.31 40.49
CA ALA A 143 7.36 -29.25 40.30
C ALA A 143 6.03 -28.71 40.90
N PRO A 144 4.88 -29.14 40.38
CA PRO A 144 3.57 -28.83 40.96
C PRO A 144 3.44 -29.22 42.43
N ARG A 145 2.50 -28.57 43.15
CA ARG A 145 2.21 -28.92 44.54
C ARG A 145 1.64 -30.33 44.63
N GLY A 146 2.17 -31.16 45.53
CA GLY A 146 1.75 -32.55 45.73
C GLY A 146 2.54 -33.60 44.94
N SER A 147 3.57 -33.19 44.19
CA SER A 147 4.51 -34.10 43.52
C SER A 147 5.37 -34.91 44.50
N SER A 148 5.86 -36.07 44.07
CA SER A 148 6.80 -36.90 44.84
C SER A 148 8.13 -36.18 45.12
N ASP A 149 8.86 -36.61 46.16
CA ASP A 149 10.19 -36.05 46.50
C ASP A 149 11.15 -36.03 45.28
N GLU A 150 11.11 -37.07 44.45
CA GLU A 150 11.92 -37.19 43.23
C GLU A 150 11.51 -36.16 42.16
N ALA A 151 10.20 -36.03 41.91
CA ALA A 151 9.69 -35.03 40.96
C ALA A 151 9.96 -33.60 41.45
N VAL A 152 9.90 -33.35 42.76
CA VAL A 152 10.27 -32.06 43.37
C VAL A 152 11.77 -31.77 43.18
N ALA A 153 12.63 -32.76 43.31
CA ALA A 153 14.07 -32.59 43.09
C ALA A 153 14.41 -32.30 41.60
N ALA A 154 13.77 -33.02 40.67
CA ALA A 154 13.98 -32.83 39.23
C ALA A 154 13.35 -31.53 38.69
N GLY A 155 12.14 -31.19 39.16
CA GLY A 155 11.36 -30.07 38.63
C GLY A 155 10.76 -30.37 37.25
N VAL A 156 10.39 -29.31 36.53
CA VAL A 156 9.84 -29.36 35.17
C VAL A 156 10.82 -28.71 34.21
N CYS A 157 10.88 -29.21 32.98
CA CYS A 157 11.71 -28.66 31.90
C CYS A 157 10.87 -28.42 30.65
N SER A 158 11.09 -27.30 29.97
CA SER A 158 10.42 -26.93 28.72
C SER A 158 11.40 -26.27 27.76
N VAL A 159 11.46 -26.77 26.53
CA VAL A 159 12.20 -26.16 25.42
C VAL A 159 11.33 -25.06 24.80
N ILE A 160 11.90 -23.87 24.64
CA ILE A 160 11.28 -22.72 23.99
C ILE A 160 11.93 -22.60 22.60
N ASP A 161 11.11 -22.84 21.57
CA ASP A 161 11.49 -22.63 20.18
C ASP A 161 11.33 -21.14 19.85
N LEU A 162 12.40 -20.48 19.41
CA LEU A 162 12.36 -19.06 19.02
C LEU A 162 11.89 -18.87 17.57
N ASP A 163 11.68 -19.94 16.81
CA ASP A 163 11.16 -19.84 15.45
C ASP A 163 9.67 -19.44 15.44
N LEU A 164 9.44 -18.13 15.25
CA LEU A 164 8.12 -17.52 15.14
C LEU A 164 7.25 -18.13 14.02
N SER A 165 7.83 -18.84 13.04
CA SER A 165 7.07 -19.45 11.94
C SER A 165 6.12 -20.58 12.40
N ARG A 166 6.38 -21.19 13.56
CA ARG A 166 5.52 -22.24 14.14
C ARG A 166 4.42 -21.72 15.06
N TYR A 167 4.48 -20.46 15.48
CA TYR A 167 3.43 -19.83 16.29
C TYR A 167 2.30 -19.29 15.42
N ALA A 168 1.46 -20.19 14.91
CA ALA A 168 0.30 -19.90 14.07
C ALA A 168 -0.60 -18.78 14.63
N THR A 169 -0.69 -18.66 15.96
CA THR A 169 -1.54 -17.66 16.64
C THR A 169 -0.99 -16.23 16.55
N LEU A 170 0.33 -16.03 16.61
CA LEU A 170 0.96 -14.71 16.46
C LEU A 170 0.97 -14.26 14.99
N THR A 171 1.31 -15.18 14.08
CA THR A 171 1.19 -14.95 12.63
C THR A 171 -0.24 -14.57 12.25
N SER A 172 -1.26 -15.20 12.85
CA SER A 172 -2.66 -14.84 12.61
C SER A 172 -3.02 -13.42 13.07
N ARG A 173 -2.41 -12.91 14.15
CA ARG A 173 -2.67 -11.56 14.66
C ARG A 173 -2.00 -10.51 13.78
N PHE A 174 -0.75 -10.72 13.39
CA PHE A 174 -0.07 -9.83 12.44
C PHE A 174 -0.74 -9.82 11.08
N GLN A 175 -1.17 -10.99 10.57
CA GLN A 175 -1.94 -11.07 9.33
C GLN A 175 -3.28 -10.35 9.45
N ARG A 176 -3.99 -10.44 10.59
CA ARG A 176 -5.23 -9.71 10.82
C ARG A 176 -5.01 -8.20 10.87
N GLU A 177 -3.98 -7.72 11.55
CA GLU A 177 -3.65 -6.27 11.57
C GLU A 177 -3.29 -5.75 10.19
N GLN A 178 -2.53 -6.52 9.42
CA GLN A 178 -2.16 -6.17 8.05
C GLN A 178 -3.39 -6.20 7.13
N GLN A 179 -4.23 -7.23 7.21
CA GLN A 179 -5.49 -7.29 6.45
C GLN A 179 -6.43 -6.13 6.79
N GLN A 180 -6.51 -5.72 8.06
CA GLN A 180 -7.30 -4.57 8.49
C GLN A 180 -6.75 -3.27 7.90
N SER A 181 -5.44 -3.08 7.89
CA SER A 181 -4.79 -1.88 7.35
C SER A 181 -4.91 -1.80 5.82
N VAL A 182 -4.76 -2.91 5.10
CA VAL A 182 -5.00 -3.02 3.66
C VAL A 182 -6.48 -2.76 3.33
N SER A 183 -7.39 -3.39 4.07
CA SER A 183 -8.84 -3.19 3.92
C SER A 183 -9.21 -1.72 4.16
N PHE A 184 -8.59 -1.07 5.14
CA PHE A 184 -8.79 0.34 5.43
C PHE A 184 -8.41 1.25 4.24
N LEU A 185 -7.26 1.01 3.61
CA LEU A 185 -6.85 1.75 2.41
C LEU A 185 -7.83 1.55 1.23
N LYS A 186 -8.47 0.38 1.16
CA LYS A 186 -9.49 0.04 0.17
C LYS A 186 -10.91 0.47 0.55
N ALA A 187 -11.11 1.20 1.67
CA ALA A 187 -12.43 1.56 2.17
C ALA A 187 -13.33 0.37 2.60
N GLY A 188 -12.77 -0.81 2.79
CA GLY A 188 -13.54 -2.04 2.93
C GLY A 188 -14.14 -2.57 1.62
N ILE A 189 -13.74 -2.03 0.47
CA ILE A 189 -14.13 -2.55 -0.85
C ILE A 189 -13.31 -3.82 -1.10
N ASP A 190 -14.00 -4.92 -1.39
CA ASP A 190 -13.37 -6.19 -1.72
C ASP A 190 -12.85 -6.17 -3.17
N THR A 191 -11.68 -5.57 -3.37
CA THR A 191 -11.06 -5.45 -4.70
C THR A 191 -10.44 -6.77 -5.13
N HIS A 192 -10.94 -7.33 -6.23
CA HIS A 192 -10.49 -8.62 -6.76
C HIS A 192 -9.27 -8.50 -7.70
N ASN A 193 -8.87 -7.28 -8.06
CA ASN A 193 -7.71 -7.06 -8.92
C ASN A 193 -6.37 -7.29 -8.17
N ALA A 194 -5.63 -8.35 -8.55
CA ALA A 194 -4.38 -8.73 -7.89
C ALA A 194 -3.28 -7.66 -8.00
N THR A 195 -3.19 -6.95 -9.13
CA THR A 195 -2.20 -5.89 -9.35
C THR A 195 -2.48 -4.71 -8.45
N PHE A 196 -3.74 -4.28 -8.36
CA PHE A 196 -4.16 -3.23 -7.45
C PHE A 196 -3.93 -3.62 -5.98
N ASN A 197 -4.22 -4.87 -5.60
CA ASN A 197 -3.95 -5.37 -4.25
C ASN A 197 -2.47 -5.29 -3.88
N LYS A 198 -1.56 -5.74 -4.75
CA LYS A 198 -0.11 -5.61 -4.54
C LYS A 198 0.34 -4.15 -4.45
N LEU A 199 -0.27 -3.26 -5.23
CA LEU A 199 0.01 -1.83 -5.18
C LEU A 199 -0.39 -1.25 -3.81
N ILE A 200 -1.58 -1.57 -3.32
CA ILE A 200 -2.05 -1.12 -2.01
C ILE A 200 -1.15 -1.65 -0.88
N ASP A 201 -0.75 -2.92 -0.93
CA ASP A 201 0.17 -3.50 0.07
C ASP A 201 1.52 -2.76 0.10
N ARG A 202 2.03 -2.34 -1.06
CA ARG A 202 3.27 -1.55 -1.13
C ARG A 202 3.07 -0.14 -0.59
N ILE A 203 1.95 0.51 -0.92
CA ILE A 203 1.60 1.84 -0.40
C ILE A 203 1.48 1.80 1.11
N GLU A 204 0.85 0.78 1.69
CA GLU A 204 0.74 0.60 3.13
C GLU A 204 2.12 0.54 3.80
N ARG A 205 3.02 -0.31 3.29
CA ARG A 205 4.38 -0.45 3.85
C ARG A 205 5.15 0.87 3.79
N VAL A 206 5.08 1.58 2.67
CA VAL A 206 5.75 2.88 2.51
C VAL A 206 5.12 3.93 3.43
N ALA A 207 3.78 3.97 3.51
CA ALA A 207 3.06 4.88 4.38
C ALA A 207 3.41 4.71 5.86
N LEU A 208 3.69 3.48 6.30
CA LEU A 208 4.01 3.17 7.69
C LEU A 208 5.50 3.26 8.03
N ARG A 209 6.40 3.13 7.05
CA ARG A 209 7.85 2.99 7.29
C ARG A 209 8.71 4.15 6.78
N SER A 210 8.12 5.08 6.01
CA SER A 210 8.85 6.18 5.37
C SER A 210 8.14 7.51 5.60
N THR A 211 8.89 8.61 5.68
CA THR A 211 8.36 9.98 5.70
C THR A 211 8.55 10.71 4.37
N ASP A 212 9.25 10.10 3.42
CA ASP A 212 9.54 10.67 2.11
C ASP A 212 8.30 10.84 1.23
N PRO A 213 8.36 11.73 0.22
CA PRO A 213 7.23 12.02 -0.67
C PRO A 213 6.67 10.78 -1.36
N ILE A 214 5.34 10.73 -1.48
CA ILE A 214 4.62 9.72 -2.25
C ILE A 214 4.03 10.38 -3.51
N LEU A 215 4.35 9.87 -4.69
CA LEU A 215 3.80 10.31 -5.96
C LEU A 215 2.75 9.30 -6.45
N LEU A 216 1.50 9.74 -6.56
CA LEU A 216 0.38 8.99 -7.13
C LEU A 216 0.15 9.42 -8.57
N THR A 217 0.45 8.54 -9.52
CA THR A 217 0.19 8.77 -10.94
C THR A 217 -1.04 8.01 -11.40
N GLY A 218 -1.62 8.40 -12.54
CA GLY A 218 -2.75 7.69 -13.15
C GLY A 218 -3.87 8.63 -13.60
N PRO A 219 -4.85 8.11 -14.35
CA PRO A 219 -5.84 8.95 -15.00
C PRO A 219 -6.74 9.68 -13.99
N THR A 220 -7.38 10.76 -14.45
CA THR A 220 -8.33 11.52 -13.65
C THR A 220 -9.51 10.64 -13.25
N GLY A 221 -9.91 10.71 -11.98
CA GLY A 221 -10.98 9.86 -11.45
C GLY A 221 -10.56 8.44 -11.06
N ALA A 222 -9.27 8.08 -11.09
CA ALA A 222 -8.78 6.78 -10.63
C ALA A 222 -8.80 6.59 -9.09
N GLY A 223 -9.12 7.65 -8.33
CA GLY A 223 -9.18 7.61 -6.86
C GLY A 223 -7.94 8.12 -6.12
N LYS A 224 -7.06 8.91 -6.77
CA LYS A 224 -5.84 9.47 -6.15
C LYS A 224 -6.11 10.25 -4.85
N SER A 225 -7.04 11.22 -4.89
CA SER A 225 -7.39 12.06 -3.74
C SER A 225 -8.04 11.24 -2.61
N PHE A 226 -8.83 10.22 -2.97
CA PHE A 226 -9.39 9.27 -2.01
C PHE A 226 -8.28 8.49 -1.30
N LEU A 227 -7.34 7.94 -2.06
CA LEU A 227 -6.22 7.17 -1.52
C LEU A 227 -5.30 8.03 -0.66
N ALA A 228 -5.01 9.27 -1.05
CA ALA A 228 -4.23 10.22 -0.25
C ALA A 228 -4.88 10.46 1.13
N LYS A 229 -6.21 10.63 1.18
CA LYS A 229 -6.94 10.75 2.44
C LYS A 229 -6.82 9.51 3.30
N ARG A 230 -6.86 8.31 2.71
CA ARG A 230 -6.69 7.04 3.43
C ARG A 230 -5.27 6.85 3.96
N ILE A 231 -4.26 7.20 3.17
CA ILE A 231 -2.85 7.20 3.62
C ILE A 231 -2.68 8.11 4.84
N PHE A 232 -3.23 9.33 4.80
CA PHE A 232 -3.21 10.23 5.95
C PHE A 232 -3.88 9.62 7.18
N GLN A 233 -5.09 9.09 7.04
CA GLN A 233 -5.82 8.48 8.17
C GLN A 233 -5.08 7.27 8.75
N LEU A 234 -4.42 6.47 7.91
CA LEU A 234 -3.59 5.34 8.36
C LEU A 234 -2.36 5.83 9.15
N ARG A 235 -1.68 6.87 8.67
CA ARG A 235 -0.56 7.48 9.41
C ARG A 235 -1.03 8.08 10.74
N GLN A 236 -2.18 8.75 10.74
CA GLN A 236 -2.75 9.37 11.93
C GLN A 236 -3.14 8.33 12.99
N SER A 237 -3.74 7.20 12.59
CA SER A 237 -4.13 6.13 13.53
C SER A 237 -2.93 5.43 14.17
N ARG A 238 -1.76 5.47 13.53
CA ARG A 238 -0.49 4.96 14.04
C ARG A 238 0.37 6.05 14.72
N HIS A 239 -0.19 7.23 14.96
CA HIS A 239 0.50 8.39 15.57
C HIS A 239 1.77 8.85 14.82
N LEU A 240 1.84 8.59 13.51
CA LEU A 240 2.96 8.99 12.65
C LEU A 240 2.85 10.45 12.17
N VAL A 241 1.67 11.06 12.32
CA VAL A 241 1.40 12.48 12.02
C VAL A 241 0.46 13.05 13.07
N ALA A 242 0.73 14.28 13.53
CA ALA A 242 -0.08 14.98 14.52
C ALA A 242 -0.93 16.11 13.91
N GLY A 243 -0.46 16.69 12.81
CA GLY A 243 -1.13 17.76 12.07
C GLY A 243 -2.28 17.26 11.20
N LYS A 244 -2.91 18.21 10.49
CA LYS A 244 -4.06 17.94 9.61
C LYS A 244 -3.62 17.54 8.20
N LEU A 245 -4.56 16.97 7.45
CA LEU A 245 -4.45 16.84 6.00
C LEU A 245 -4.85 18.15 5.34
N VAL A 246 -3.92 18.75 4.59
CA VAL A 246 -4.20 19.90 3.73
C VAL A 246 -4.20 19.42 2.28
N ALA A 247 -5.35 19.45 1.62
CA ALA A 247 -5.50 19.00 0.25
C ALA A 247 -5.71 20.19 -0.68
N VAL A 248 -4.94 20.25 -1.76
CA VAL A 248 -4.93 21.37 -2.72
C VAL A 248 -4.98 20.82 -4.14
N ASN A 249 -5.86 21.35 -4.97
CA ASN A 249 -5.85 21.09 -6.40
C ASN A 249 -5.05 22.19 -7.10
N CYS A 250 -3.87 21.85 -7.63
CA CYS A 250 -2.98 22.82 -8.25
C CYS A 250 -3.56 23.39 -9.56
N ALA A 251 -4.49 22.68 -10.21
CA ALA A 251 -5.15 23.16 -11.42
C ALA A 251 -6.03 24.40 -11.19
N THR A 252 -6.44 24.67 -9.94
CA THR A 252 -7.21 25.87 -9.59
C THR A 252 -6.33 27.07 -9.21
N LEU A 253 -5.00 26.88 -9.21
CA LEU A 253 -4.03 27.90 -8.82
C LEU A 253 -3.37 28.48 -10.08
N ARG A 254 -3.25 29.81 -10.18
CA ARG A 254 -2.63 30.51 -11.32
C ARG A 254 -1.86 31.75 -10.84
N GLY A 255 -0.63 31.92 -11.32
CA GLY A 255 0.21 33.10 -11.06
C GLY A 255 0.36 33.43 -9.57
N ASP A 256 0.36 34.72 -9.22
CA ASP A 256 0.52 35.20 -7.84
C ASP A 256 -0.46 34.57 -6.83
N ASN A 257 -1.66 34.16 -7.27
CA ASN A 257 -2.62 33.48 -6.41
C ASN A 257 -2.14 32.07 -5.98
N ALA A 258 -1.36 31.39 -6.83
CA ALA A 258 -0.75 30.11 -6.50
C ALA A 258 0.29 30.28 -5.39
N MET A 259 1.24 31.21 -5.58
CA MET A 259 2.26 31.53 -4.59
C MET A 259 1.66 31.96 -3.26
N SER A 260 0.73 32.92 -3.30
CA SER A 260 0.03 33.45 -2.13
C SER A 260 -0.78 32.37 -1.38
N THR A 261 -1.38 31.42 -2.10
CA THR A 261 -2.17 30.35 -1.48
C THR A 261 -1.29 29.27 -0.86
N LEU A 262 -0.26 28.81 -1.58
CA LEU A 262 0.63 27.74 -1.11
C LEU A 262 1.56 28.23 0.00
N PHE A 263 2.29 29.32 -0.24
CA PHE A 263 3.37 29.81 0.63
C PHE A 263 2.93 30.95 1.56
N GLY A 264 1.73 31.50 1.36
CA GLY A 264 1.29 32.67 2.10
C GLY A 264 1.91 33.95 1.55
N HIS A 265 1.54 35.09 2.12
CA HIS A 265 2.06 36.39 1.72
C HIS A 265 1.99 37.39 2.87
N VAL A 266 2.86 38.40 2.82
CA VAL A 266 2.78 39.58 3.69
C VAL A 266 1.88 40.65 3.08
N LYS A 267 1.35 41.54 3.93
CA LYS A 267 0.53 42.66 3.49
C LYS A 267 1.27 43.50 2.45
N GLY A 268 0.64 43.77 1.31
CA GLY A 268 1.21 44.59 0.23
C GLY A 268 2.12 43.84 -0.76
N ALA A 269 2.22 42.50 -0.68
CA ALA A 269 3.10 41.73 -1.57
C ALA A 269 2.69 41.76 -3.06
N PHE A 270 1.40 41.93 -3.37
CA PHE A 270 0.88 42.10 -4.74
C PHE A 270 -0.41 42.93 -4.75
N THR A 271 -0.90 43.28 -5.93
CA THR A 271 -2.18 44.00 -6.11
C THR A 271 -3.35 43.17 -5.57
N GLY A 272 -3.90 43.59 -4.43
CA GLY A 272 -4.99 42.87 -3.73
C GLY A 272 -4.58 42.24 -2.39
N ALA A 273 -3.29 42.27 -2.01
CA ALA A 273 -2.77 41.77 -0.74
C ALA A 273 -3.10 42.70 0.46
N LEU A 274 -4.40 42.86 0.77
CA LEU A 274 -4.88 43.75 1.83
C LEU A 274 -4.52 43.27 3.26
N THR A 275 -4.43 41.95 3.44
CA THR A 275 -4.17 41.28 4.72
C THR A 275 -3.17 40.16 4.52
N ALA A 276 -2.31 39.88 5.50
CA ALA A 276 -1.35 38.79 5.42
C ALA A 276 -2.05 37.42 5.52
N ARG A 277 -1.47 36.39 4.89
CA ARG A 277 -1.95 35.01 4.90
C ARG A 277 -0.80 34.06 5.20
N SER A 278 -1.03 33.05 6.05
CA SER A 278 -0.02 32.07 6.47
C SER A 278 0.39 31.06 5.39
N GLY A 279 -0.50 30.78 4.43
CA GLY A 279 -0.28 29.79 3.37
C GLY A 279 -0.65 28.35 3.78
N LEU A 280 -0.94 27.52 2.77
CA LEU A 280 -1.38 26.14 2.95
C LEU A 280 -0.25 25.20 3.40
N LEU A 281 1.01 25.49 3.02
CA LEU A 281 2.15 24.71 3.50
C LEU A 281 2.29 24.81 5.02
N ARG A 282 2.19 26.03 5.56
CA ARG A 282 2.26 26.27 7.02
C ARG A 282 1.09 25.65 7.76
N GLU A 283 -0.09 25.60 7.14
CA GLU A 283 -1.24 24.89 7.70
C GLU A 283 -1.06 23.37 7.76
N ALA A 284 -0.15 22.81 6.96
CA ALA A 284 0.16 21.38 6.91
C ALA A 284 1.30 20.99 7.88
N ASP A 285 1.81 21.91 8.69
CA ASP A 285 2.89 21.67 9.66
C ASP A 285 2.55 20.50 10.61
N GLY A 286 3.49 19.56 10.76
CA GLY A 286 3.32 18.30 11.50
C GLY A 286 2.31 17.31 10.90
N GLY A 287 1.75 17.61 9.73
CA GLY A 287 0.70 16.86 9.05
C GLY A 287 1.09 16.40 7.65
N VAL A 288 0.09 16.31 6.76
CA VAL A 288 0.27 15.87 5.37
C VAL A 288 -0.25 16.93 4.42
N LEU A 289 0.57 17.33 3.46
CA LEU A 289 0.19 18.14 2.32
C LEU A 289 -0.10 17.22 1.14
N PHE A 290 -1.32 17.27 0.61
CA PHE A 290 -1.70 16.60 -0.64
C PHE A 290 -1.84 17.62 -1.77
N LEU A 291 -0.97 17.52 -2.77
CA LEU A 291 -0.99 18.35 -3.97
C LEU A 291 -1.52 17.54 -5.16
N ASP A 292 -2.80 17.71 -5.49
CA ASP A 292 -3.40 17.10 -6.67
C ASP A 292 -3.04 17.91 -7.92
N GLU A 293 -2.80 17.20 -9.02
CA GLU A 293 -2.32 17.76 -10.30
C GLU A 293 -1.08 18.67 -10.16
N ILE A 294 -0.06 18.21 -9.41
CA ILE A 294 1.19 18.96 -9.13
C ILE A 294 1.89 19.48 -10.40
N ALA A 295 1.72 18.79 -11.53
CA ALA A 295 2.29 19.19 -12.81
C ALA A 295 1.77 20.56 -13.29
N GLU A 296 0.60 21.00 -12.83
CA GLU A 296 -0.01 22.27 -13.23
C GLU A 296 0.61 23.51 -12.54
N LEU A 297 1.55 23.31 -11.60
CA LEU A 297 2.34 24.40 -11.00
C LEU A 297 3.32 25.01 -12.01
N GLY A 298 3.52 26.33 -11.94
CA GLY A 298 4.56 27.00 -12.72
C GLY A 298 5.97 26.73 -12.19
N LEU A 299 6.99 27.09 -12.97
CA LEU A 299 8.39 26.78 -12.65
C LEU A 299 8.88 27.47 -11.36
N ASP A 300 8.36 28.68 -11.07
CA ASP A 300 8.70 29.42 -9.86
C ASP A 300 8.10 28.75 -8.62
N GLU A 301 6.83 28.35 -8.69
CA GLU A 301 6.19 27.60 -7.61
C GLU A 301 6.87 26.24 -7.38
N GLN A 302 7.31 25.58 -8.46
CA GLN A 302 8.07 24.32 -8.37
C GLN A 302 9.41 24.52 -7.66
N ALA A 303 10.13 25.60 -7.95
CA ALA A 303 11.40 25.93 -7.29
C ALA A 303 11.20 26.21 -5.79
N MET A 304 10.17 26.98 -5.43
CA MET A 304 9.83 27.26 -4.04
C MET A 304 9.38 25.99 -3.30
N LEU A 305 8.61 25.13 -3.97
CA LEU A 305 8.13 23.87 -3.41
C LEU A 305 9.30 22.91 -3.15
N LEU A 306 10.28 22.84 -4.04
CA LEU A 306 11.49 22.03 -3.84
C LEU A 306 12.21 22.43 -2.54
N LYS A 307 12.47 23.74 -2.36
CA LYS A 307 13.08 24.26 -1.13
C LYS A 307 12.27 23.88 0.11
N ALA A 308 10.94 24.03 0.07
CA ALA A 308 10.07 23.68 1.18
C ALA A 308 10.08 22.18 1.51
N ILE A 309 10.25 21.30 0.51
CA ILE A 309 10.32 19.85 0.71
C ILE A 309 11.65 19.45 1.36
N GLU A 310 12.76 20.01 0.90
CA GLU A 310 14.12 19.64 1.31
C GLU A 310 14.53 20.28 2.63
N GLU A 311 14.37 21.60 2.75
CA GLU A 311 14.84 22.38 3.91
C GLU A 311 13.79 22.51 5.00
N LYS A 312 12.53 22.15 4.72
CA LYS A 312 11.37 22.41 5.59
C LYS A 312 11.17 23.89 5.92
N THR A 313 11.73 24.79 5.11
CA THR A 313 11.58 26.23 5.24
C THR A 313 11.24 26.85 3.89
N PHE A 314 10.52 27.97 3.93
CA PHE A 314 10.20 28.76 2.73
C PHE A 314 9.91 30.22 3.11
N PHE A 315 9.99 31.10 2.12
CA PHE A 315 9.61 32.51 2.27
C PHE A 315 8.15 32.70 1.86
N PRO A 316 7.31 33.30 2.72
CA PRO A 316 6.03 33.86 2.27
C PRO A 316 6.27 34.89 1.18
N PHE A 317 5.34 35.00 0.24
CA PHE A 317 5.49 35.93 -0.88
C PHE A 317 5.61 37.38 -0.38
N GLY A 318 6.68 38.07 -0.82
CA GLY A 318 7.05 39.42 -0.38
C GLY A 318 7.72 39.51 1.00
N SER A 319 8.11 38.40 1.62
CA SER A 319 8.77 38.35 2.94
C SER A 319 10.25 37.99 2.80
N ASP A 320 11.12 38.71 3.53
CA ASP A 320 12.53 38.32 3.73
C ASP A 320 12.73 37.41 4.95
N LYS A 321 11.65 37.02 5.62
CA LYS A 321 11.68 36.12 6.78
C LYS A 321 11.19 34.74 6.38
N GLU A 322 12.02 33.73 6.64
CA GLU A 322 11.66 32.33 6.45
C GLU A 322 10.64 31.87 7.49
N VAL A 323 9.79 30.94 7.06
CA VAL A 323 8.87 30.20 7.90
C VAL A 323 9.19 28.72 7.75
N ARG A 324 9.18 27.99 8.87
CA ARG A 324 9.39 26.53 8.89
C ARG A 324 8.06 25.80 8.74
N SER A 325 8.03 24.63 8.12
CA SER A 325 6.90 23.71 8.15
C SER A 325 7.38 22.29 7.91
N ASP A 326 7.23 21.42 8.90
CA ASP A 326 7.59 20.00 8.79
C ASP A 326 6.38 19.17 8.36
N PHE A 327 6.05 19.26 7.08
CA PHE A 327 4.98 18.47 6.46
C PHE A 327 5.53 17.27 5.71
N GLN A 328 4.71 16.22 5.62
CA GLN A 328 4.91 15.10 4.70
C GLN A 328 4.13 15.36 3.40
N LEU A 329 4.67 14.95 2.24
CA LEU A 329 4.09 15.24 0.94
C LEU A 329 3.46 14.00 0.29
N ILE A 330 2.24 14.16 -0.20
CA ILE A 330 1.63 13.27 -1.19
C ILE A 330 1.33 14.12 -2.43
N ALA A 331 1.83 13.73 -3.59
CA ALA A 331 1.60 14.43 -4.85
C ALA A 331 0.75 13.55 -5.79
N GLY A 332 -0.15 14.16 -6.56
CA GLY A 332 -0.98 13.51 -7.56
C GLY A 332 -0.75 14.11 -8.94
N THR A 333 -0.74 13.30 -10.00
CA THR A 333 -0.72 13.79 -11.39
C THR A 333 -1.30 12.76 -12.35
N HIS A 334 -1.94 13.23 -13.44
CA HIS A 334 -2.29 12.39 -14.59
C HIS A 334 -1.32 12.56 -15.78
N ARG A 335 -0.39 13.52 -15.70
CA ARG A 335 0.57 13.82 -16.77
C ARG A 335 1.73 12.83 -16.78
N ASP A 336 2.32 12.63 -17.95
CA ASP A 336 3.62 11.96 -18.05
C ASP A 336 4.72 12.93 -17.59
N MET A 337 5.18 12.73 -16.36
CA MET A 337 6.20 13.58 -15.76
C MET A 337 7.54 13.52 -16.48
N ARG A 338 7.90 12.38 -17.08
CA ARG A 338 9.17 12.25 -17.81
C ARG A 338 9.13 13.10 -19.07
N GLN A 339 8.02 13.04 -19.79
CA GLN A 339 7.81 13.92 -20.95
C GLN A 339 7.85 15.40 -20.54
N TRP A 340 7.15 15.77 -19.48
CA TRP A 340 7.08 17.18 -19.03
C TRP A 340 8.43 17.73 -18.56
N VAL A 341 9.26 16.89 -17.95
CA VAL A 341 10.65 17.24 -17.63
C VAL A 341 11.46 17.47 -18.90
N SER A 342 11.36 16.57 -19.89
CA SER A 342 12.08 16.71 -21.15
C SER A 342 11.66 17.94 -21.98
N GLU A 343 10.40 18.36 -21.84
CA GLU A 343 9.85 19.56 -22.47
C GLU A 343 10.16 20.86 -21.70
N GLY A 344 10.85 20.78 -20.56
CA GLY A 344 11.16 21.95 -19.71
C GLY A 344 9.94 22.54 -18.99
N ARG A 345 8.82 21.82 -18.94
CA ARG A 345 7.57 22.25 -18.30
C ARG A 345 7.51 21.87 -16.82
N PHE A 346 8.36 20.94 -16.40
CA PHE A 346 8.53 20.56 -15.01
C PHE A 346 10.02 20.42 -14.69
N ARG A 347 10.45 20.89 -13.52
CA ARG A 347 11.85 20.86 -13.15
C ARG A 347 12.33 19.44 -12.83
N GLU A 348 13.52 19.10 -13.32
CA GLU A 348 14.13 17.78 -13.11
C GLU A 348 14.46 17.52 -11.64
N ASP A 349 14.95 18.53 -10.93
CA ASP A 349 15.30 18.46 -9.50
C ASP A 349 14.09 18.13 -8.61
N LEU A 350 12.97 18.83 -8.81
CA LEU A 350 11.72 18.56 -8.11
C LEU A 350 11.19 17.17 -8.45
N TYR A 351 11.25 16.76 -9.73
CA TYR A 351 10.80 15.43 -10.12
C TYR A 351 11.63 14.34 -9.44
N ALA A 352 12.97 14.48 -9.43
CA ALA A 352 13.86 13.56 -8.75
C ALA A 352 13.53 13.46 -7.24
N ARG A 353 13.19 14.59 -6.61
CA ARG A 353 12.82 14.61 -5.18
C ARG A 353 11.49 13.91 -4.87
N ILE A 354 10.47 14.05 -5.72
CA ILE A 354 9.13 13.51 -5.45
C ILE A 354 8.90 12.10 -6.00
N ASN A 355 9.71 11.63 -6.95
CA ASN A 355 9.50 10.36 -7.65
C ASN A 355 10.03 9.13 -6.91
N MET A 356 10.56 9.29 -5.70
CA MET A 356 11.15 8.17 -4.94
C MET A 356 10.14 7.04 -4.67
N TRP A 357 8.94 7.39 -4.17
CA TRP A 357 7.84 6.44 -3.99
C TRP A 357 6.71 6.73 -4.97
N SER A 358 6.86 6.23 -6.21
CA SER A 358 5.90 6.43 -7.29
C SER A 358 4.96 5.23 -7.46
N PHE A 359 3.65 5.49 -7.48
CA PHE A 359 2.61 4.48 -7.62
C PHE A 359 1.61 4.87 -8.72
N ALA A 360 1.53 4.06 -9.76
CA ALA A 360 0.59 4.25 -10.87
C ALA A 360 -0.74 3.55 -10.57
N LEU A 361 -1.78 4.34 -10.31
CA LEU A 361 -3.13 3.83 -10.08
C LEU A 361 -3.77 3.46 -11.43
N PRO A 362 -4.26 2.22 -11.59
CA PRO A 362 -4.96 1.82 -12.80
C PRO A 362 -6.32 2.50 -12.92
N GLY A 363 -6.69 2.82 -14.16
CA GLY A 363 -8.04 3.26 -14.49
C GLY A 363 -9.07 2.15 -14.32
N LEU A 364 -10.36 2.50 -14.28
CA LEU A 364 -11.45 1.53 -14.05
C LEU A 364 -11.50 0.45 -15.15
N ALA A 365 -11.28 0.83 -16.42
CA ALA A 365 -11.24 -0.11 -17.54
C ALA A 365 -10.10 -1.16 -17.45
N GLN A 366 -9.05 -0.87 -16.68
CA GLN A 366 -7.91 -1.77 -16.45
C GLN A 366 -8.13 -2.72 -15.25
N ARG A 367 -9.21 -2.50 -14.47
CA ARG A 367 -9.59 -3.32 -13.31
C ARG A 367 -11.10 -3.50 -13.26
N ARG A 368 -11.63 -4.11 -14.31
CA ARG A 368 -13.09 -4.35 -14.45
C ARG A 368 -13.63 -5.26 -13.35
N GLU A 369 -12.79 -6.11 -12.76
CA GLU A 369 -13.19 -6.98 -11.63
C GLU A 369 -13.63 -6.17 -10.41
N ASP A 370 -13.14 -4.93 -10.27
CA ASP A 370 -13.47 -4.04 -9.16
C ASP A 370 -14.80 -3.29 -9.39
N ILE A 371 -15.43 -3.36 -10.57
CA ILE A 371 -16.69 -2.66 -10.85
C ILE A 371 -17.79 -3.12 -9.90
N ALA A 372 -18.04 -4.44 -9.83
CA ALA A 372 -19.15 -4.96 -9.02
C ALA A 372 -19.01 -4.62 -7.51
N PRO A 373 -17.83 -4.78 -6.87
CA PRO A 373 -17.61 -4.28 -5.51
C PRO A 373 -17.82 -2.77 -5.35
N ASN A 374 -17.40 -1.96 -6.33
CA ASN A 374 -17.57 -0.50 -6.26
C ASN A 374 -19.04 -0.06 -6.45
N VAL A 375 -19.82 -0.80 -7.25
CA VAL A 375 -21.27 -0.57 -7.36
C VAL A 375 -21.93 -0.75 -6.00
N GLU A 376 -21.61 -1.84 -5.29
CA GLU A 376 -22.16 -2.11 -3.96
C GLU A 376 -21.77 -1.02 -2.96
N TYR A 377 -20.51 -0.59 -2.99
CA TYR A 377 -20.01 0.50 -2.16
C TYR A 377 -20.78 1.82 -2.40
N GLU A 378 -20.98 2.20 -3.67
CA GLU A 378 -21.70 3.43 -3.99
C GLU A 378 -23.18 3.34 -3.60
N LEU A 379 -23.85 2.20 -3.81
CA LEU A 379 -25.22 1.99 -3.34
C LEU A 379 -25.33 2.18 -1.82
N GLN A 380 -24.44 1.54 -1.05
CA GLN A 380 -24.43 1.67 0.40
C GLN A 380 -24.18 3.11 0.85
N ARG A 381 -23.26 3.81 0.18
CA ARG A 381 -22.97 5.22 0.42
C ARG A 381 -24.18 6.11 0.14
N PHE A 382 -24.85 5.90 -0.98
CA PHE A 382 -26.08 6.62 -1.33
C PHE A 382 -27.20 6.33 -0.33
N SER A 383 -27.41 5.07 0.03
CA SER A 383 -28.41 4.67 1.03
C SER A 383 -28.20 5.31 2.39
N SER A 384 -26.94 5.40 2.82
CA SER A 384 -26.59 6.05 4.08
C SER A 384 -26.88 7.55 4.03
N SER A 385 -26.61 8.20 2.89
CA SER A 385 -26.81 9.65 2.73
C SER A 385 -28.29 10.07 2.61
N LYS A 386 -29.12 9.28 1.92
CA LYS A 386 -30.55 9.58 1.68
C LYS A 386 -31.49 8.87 2.66
N GLN A 387 -30.95 8.15 3.66
CA GLN A 387 -31.71 7.33 4.61
C GLN A 387 -32.73 6.38 3.94
N THR A 388 -32.45 5.98 2.70
CA THR A 388 -33.35 5.16 1.87
C THR A 388 -32.56 3.98 1.33
N GLN A 389 -33.06 2.77 1.47
CA GLN A 389 -32.41 1.58 0.91
C GLN A 389 -32.51 1.62 -0.61
N ILE A 390 -31.37 1.70 -1.30
CA ILE A 390 -31.27 1.72 -2.75
C ILE A 390 -30.72 0.36 -3.19
N ARG A 391 -31.44 -0.33 -4.07
CA ARG A 391 -31.05 -1.66 -4.56
C ARG A 391 -31.45 -1.81 -6.02
N PHE A 392 -30.67 -2.60 -6.75
CA PHE A 392 -31.07 -3.07 -8.06
C PHE A 392 -32.10 -4.20 -7.94
N ASP A 393 -33.04 -4.25 -8.87
CA ASP A 393 -33.73 -5.49 -9.20
C ASP A 393 -32.72 -6.51 -9.78
N LYS A 394 -33.05 -7.79 -9.69
CA LYS A 394 -32.11 -8.86 -10.04
C LYS A 394 -31.68 -8.80 -11.50
N GLU A 395 -32.62 -8.65 -12.43
CA GLU A 395 -32.32 -8.52 -13.86
C GLU A 395 -31.56 -7.23 -14.17
N ALA A 396 -31.94 -6.12 -13.52
CA ALA A 396 -31.30 -4.82 -13.70
C ALA A 396 -29.80 -4.86 -13.31
N ARG A 397 -29.49 -5.48 -12.15
CA ARG A 397 -28.10 -5.66 -11.69
C ARG A 397 -27.28 -6.46 -12.70
N ALA A 398 -27.84 -7.57 -13.18
CA ALA A 398 -27.14 -8.45 -14.13
C ALA A 398 -26.87 -7.71 -15.46
N SER A 399 -27.86 -7.00 -15.99
CA SER A 399 -27.73 -6.20 -17.21
C SER A 399 -26.67 -5.10 -17.08
N TYR A 400 -26.72 -4.32 -15.99
CA TYR A 400 -25.76 -3.24 -15.75
C TYR A 400 -24.33 -3.77 -15.65
N LEU A 401 -24.10 -4.82 -14.84
CA LEU A 401 -22.77 -5.40 -14.67
C LEU A 401 -22.25 -6.04 -15.96
N ALA A 402 -23.12 -6.70 -16.74
CA ALA A 402 -22.73 -7.26 -18.03
C ALA A 402 -22.23 -6.17 -18.99
N PHE A 403 -22.93 -5.03 -19.07
CA PHE A 403 -22.47 -3.90 -19.87
C PHE A 403 -21.20 -3.27 -19.29
N ALA A 404 -21.18 -2.95 -17.99
CA ALA A 404 -20.10 -2.26 -17.31
C ALA A 404 -18.76 -3.02 -17.39
N CYS A 405 -18.81 -4.35 -17.37
CA CYS A 405 -17.65 -5.23 -17.51
C CYS A 405 -17.31 -5.59 -18.98
N SER A 406 -18.11 -5.15 -19.95
CA SER A 406 -17.87 -5.45 -21.37
C SER A 406 -16.67 -4.66 -21.94
N SER A 407 -16.19 -5.09 -23.10
CA SER A 407 -15.19 -4.35 -23.89
C SER A 407 -15.72 -3.01 -24.42
N GLN A 408 -17.03 -2.86 -24.56
CA GLN A 408 -17.66 -1.61 -24.98
C GLN A 408 -17.59 -0.53 -23.91
N ALA A 409 -17.51 -0.91 -22.63
CA ALA A 409 -17.41 0.05 -21.54
C ALA A 409 -16.00 0.66 -21.46
N GLN A 410 -15.93 1.97 -21.78
CA GLN A 410 -14.66 2.71 -21.87
C GLN A 410 -14.23 3.31 -20.53
N TRP A 411 -15.18 3.71 -19.69
CA TRP A 411 -14.93 4.34 -18.38
C TRP A 411 -13.92 5.48 -18.43
N ARG A 412 -14.09 6.44 -19.37
CA ARG A 412 -13.17 7.56 -19.58
C ARG A 412 -13.01 8.42 -18.31
N GLY A 413 -14.09 8.56 -17.53
CA GLY A 413 -14.09 9.26 -16.25
C GLY A 413 -13.76 8.37 -15.04
N ASN A 414 -13.39 7.10 -15.26
CA ASN A 414 -13.03 6.13 -14.24
C ASN A 414 -14.10 6.01 -13.14
N PHE A 415 -13.70 5.96 -11.87
CA PHE A 415 -14.62 5.82 -10.74
C PHE A 415 -15.53 7.04 -10.59
N ARG A 416 -15.13 8.23 -11.03
CA ARG A 416 -16.00 9.41 -11.01
C ARG A 416 -17.24 9.20 -11.88
N GLU A 417 -17.04 8.63 -13.07
CA GLU A 417 -18.13 8.32 -14.00
C GLU A 417 -19.00 7.17 -13.48
N LEU A 418 -18.39 6.12 -12.90
CA LEU A 418 -19.14 5.06 -12.22
C LEU A 418 -20.00 5.61 -11.07
N SER A 419 -19.43 6.43 -10.17
CA SER A 419 -20.19 7.06 -9.08
C SER A 419 -21.33 7.93 -9.63
N SER A 420 -21.09 8.70 -10.70
CA SER A 420 -22.14 9.49 -11.36
C SER A 420 -23.24 8.62 -11.98
N SER A 421 -22.88 7.50 -12.60
CA SER A 421 -23.81 6.54 -13.18
C SER A 421 -24.73 5.94 -12.11
N ILE A 422 -24.15 5.43 -11.02
CA ILE A 422 -24.92 4.92 -9.87
C ILE A 422 -25.75 6.03 -9.23
N ALA A 423 -25.22 7.25 -9.10
CA ALA A 423 -25.94 8.38 -8.53
C ALA A 423 -27.20 8.76 -9.31
N ARG A 424 -27.13 8.76 -10.65
CA ARG A 424 -28.27 9.03 -11.54
C ARG A 424 -29.35 7.99 -11.35
N MET A 425 -29.00 6.71 -11.50
CA MET A 425 -29.95 5.61 -11.31
C MET A 425 -30.55 5.60 -9.90
N ALA A 426 -29.73 5.78 -8.85
CA ALA A 426 -30.19 5.84 -7.47
C ALA A 426 -31.08 7.05 -7.16
N THR A 427 -30.98 8.14 -7.94
CA THR A 427 -31.81 9.33 -7.78
C THR A 427 -33.14 9.19 -8.50
N LEU A 428 -33.18 8.51 -9.64
CA LEU A 428 -34.40 8.22 -10.40
C LEU A 428 -35.14 6.97 -9.91
N ALA A 429 -34.52 6.16 -9.06
CA ALA A 429 -35.11 4.97 -8.47
C ALA A 429 -36.29 5.30 -7.54
N GLU A 430 -37.51 5.11 -8.05
CA GLU A 430 -38.73 5.19 -7.24
C GLU A 430 -38.71 4.12 -6.15
N GLN A 431 -39.05 4.52 -4.91
CA GLN A 431 -38.99 3.65 -3.72
C GLN A 431 -37.62 2.97 -3.49
N GLY A 432 -36.56 3.53 -4.07
CA GLY A 432 -35.20 2.99 -3.95
C GLY A 432 -34.93 1.73 -4.77
N ARG A 433 -35.75 1.42 -5.78
CA ARG A 433 -35.51 0.30 -6.70
C ARG A 433 -34.98 0.78 -8.04
N ILE A 434 -33.78 0.30 -8.41
CA ILE A 434 -33.23 0.50 -9.75
C ILE A 434 -33.73 -0.64 -10.64
N THR A 435 -34.69 -0.31 -11.49
CA THR A 435 -35.34 -1.22 -12.44
C THR A 435 -34.50 -1.42 -13.70
N LEU A 436 -34.89 -2.39 -14.54
CA LEU A 436 -34.23 -2.63 -15.82
C LEU A 436 -34.31 -1.43 -16.77
N SER A 437 -35.45 -0.73 -16.81
CA SER A 437 -35.63 0.45 -17.66
C SER A 437 -34.62 1.56 -17.33
N LEU A 438 -34.40 1.84 -16.03
CA LEU A 438 -33.41 2.83 -15.59
C LEU A 438 -31.98 2.44 -15.98
N VAL A 439 -31.68 1.14 -15.94
CA VAL A 439 -30.37 0.61 -16.38
C VAL A 439 -30.20 0.78 -17.89
N GLU A 440 -31.22 0.49 -18.69
CA GLU A 440 -31.16 0.63 -20.15
C GLU A 440 -30.98 2.09 -20.57
N GLU A 441 -31.71 3.03 -19.94
CA GLU A 441 -31.54 4.46 -20.13
C GLU A 441 -30.11 4.93 -19.77
N GLU A 442 -29.59 4.49 -18.63
CA GLU A 442 -28.24 4.86 -18.19
C GLU A 442 -27.16 4.27 -19.12
N ILE A 443 -27.34 3.04 -19.61
CA ILE A 443 -26.43 2.43 -20.59
C ILE A 443 -26.44 3.23 -21.90
N ALA A 444 -27.61 3.67 -22.37
CA ALA A 444 -27.73 4.50 -23.56
C ALA A 444 -26.98 5.84 -23.40
N LEU A 445 -27.17 6.52 -22.26
CA LEU A 445 -26.45 7.75 -21.93
C LEU A 445 -24.93 7.56 -21.90
N LEU A 446 -24.46 6.46 -21.30
CA LEU A 446 -23.02 6.15 -21.26
C LEU A 446 -22.46 5.92 -22.67
N LYS A 447 -23.16 5.15 -23.51
CA LYS A 447 -22.75 4.91 -24.91
C LYS A 447 -22.67 6.20 -25.73
N GLU A 448 -23.66 7.07 -25.59
CA GLU A 448 -23.69 8.38 -26.24
C GLU A 448 -22.51 9.24 -25.76
N SER A 449 -22.27 9.32 -24.45
CA SER A 449 -21.19 10.11 -23.87
C SER A 449 -19.79 9.65 -24.32
N TRP A 450 -19.62 8.35 -24.55
CA TRP A 450 -18.36 7.78 -25.03
C TRP A 450 -18.17 7.90 -26.53
N GLN A 451 -19.14 8.50 -27.24
CA GLN A 451 -19.15 8.56 -28.70
C GLN A 451 -18.89 7.18 -29.31
N ILE A 452 -19.43 6.13 -28.68
CA ILE A 452 -19.43 4.82 -29.30
C ILE A 452 -20.38 5.00 -30.47
N ALA A 453 -19.81 5.18 -31.66
CA ALA A 453 -20.58 5.20 -32.88
C ALA A 453 -21.45 3.93 -32.85
N THR A 454 -22.76 4.13 -32.72
CA THR A 454 -23.70 3.12 -33.19
C THR A 454 -23.25 2.85 -34.62
N PRO A 455 -22.83 1.63 -34.99
CA PRO A 455 -22.41 1.38 -36.35
C PRO A 455 -23.57 1.84 -37.22
N GLN A 456 -23.34 2.91 -37.99
CA GLN A 456 -24.25 3.26 -39.07
C GLN A 456 -24.28 2.00 -39.96
N PRO A 457 -25.46 1.56 -40.40
CA PRO A 457 -25.57 0.38 -41.24
C PRO A 457 -24.55 0.55 -42.36
N GLU A 458 -23.58 -0.36 -42.42
CA GLU A 458 -22.67 -0.40 -43.55
C GLU A 458 -23.55 -0.55 -44.78
N LEU A 459 -23.52 0.45 -45.65
CA LEU A 459 -23.96 0.32 -47.02
C LEU A 459 -23.16 -0.82 -47.63
N ASN A 460 -23.65 -2.06 -47.52
CA ASN A 460 -23.17 -3.24 -48.22
C ASN A 460 -23.57 -3.09 -49.70
N MET A 461 -22.96 -2.10 -50.35
CA MET A 461 -22.94 -1.98 -51.79
C MET A 461 -21.65 -2.63 -52.28
N ASP A 462 -21.77 -3.46 -53.32
CA ASP A 462 -20.65 -4.12 -53.99
C ASP A 462 -19.85 -3.08 -54.80
N ILE A 463 -19.15 -2.17 -54.10
CA ILE A 463 -18.42 -1.04 -54.67
C ILE A 463 -16.95 -1.08 -54.22
N ASP A 464 -16.05 -0.71 -55.14
CA ASP A 464 -14.63 -0.63 -54.86
C ASP A 464 -14.33 0.36 -53.71
N LEU A 465 -13.29 0.08 -52.92
CA LEU A 465 -12.88 0.90 -51.78
C LEU A 465 -12.63 2.37 -52.15
N PHE A 466 -12.18 2.64 -53.39
CA PHE A 466 -12.02 3.98 -53.92
C PHE A 466 -13.36 4.70 -54.13
N ASP A 467 -14.33 4.05 -54.77
CA ASP A 467 -15.67 4.60 -54.99
C ASP A 467 -16.42 4.76 -53.65
N ARG A 468 -16.22 3.87 -52.68
CA ARG A 468 -16.77 3.97 -51.31
C ARG A 468 -16.32 5.23 -50.59
N ARG A 469 -15.01 5.52 -50.58
CA ARG A 469 -14.47 6.72 -49.92
C ARG A 469 -14.94 8.02 -50.57
N GLN A 470 -15.10 8.03 -51.89
CA GLN A 470 -15.68 9.16 -52.60
C GLN A 470 -17.15 9.35 -52.25
N LEU A 471 -17.94 8.26 -52.22
CA LEU A 471 -19.36 8.32 -51.90
C LEU A 471 -19.62 8.79 -50.46
N GLU A 472 -18.85 8.30 -49.48
CA GLU A 472 -18.90 8.76 -48.09
C GLU A 472 -18.75 10.28 -47.99
N THR A 473 -17.73 10.83 -48.64
CA THR A 473 -17.46 12.28 -48.67
C THR A 473 -18.61 13.05 -49.34
N VAL A 474 -19.17 12.51 -50.42
CA VAL A 474 -20.28 13.14 -51.14
C VAL A 474 -21.56 13.14 -50.29
N LEU A 475 -21.85 12.06 -49.58
CA LEU A 475 -23.00 11.96 -48.67
C LEU A 475 -22.89 12.91 -47.48
N GLU A 476 -21.70 13.03 -46.87
CA GLU A 476 -21.45 14.00 -45.80
C GLU A 476 -21.75 15.43 -46.24
N VAL A 477 -21.28 15.83 -47.44
CA VAL A 477 -21.54 17.17 -47.97
C VAL A 477 -23.02 17.36 -48.33
N CYS A 478 -23.67 16.34 -48.92
CA CYS A 478 -25.10 16.38 -49.22
C CYS A 478 -25.96 16.59 -47.97
N ARG A 479 -25.61 15.96 -46.83
CA ARG A 479 -26.35 16.09 -45.57
C ARG A 479 -26.22 17.47 -44.94
N ARG A 480 -25.06 18.13 -45.08
CA ARG A 480 -24.81 19.44 -44.48
C ARG A 480 -25.39 20.61 -45.29
N CYS A 481 -25.54 20.45 -46.60
CA CYS A 481 -25.99 21.54 -47.49
C CYS A 481 -27.50 21.59 -47.64
N ALA A 482 -28.08 22.79 -47.73
CA ALA A 482 -29.53 22.97 -47.83
C ALA A 482 -30.09 22.66 -49.23
N SER A 483 -29.24 22.58 -50.25
CA SER A 483 -29.67 22.27 -51.61
C SER A 483 -28.59 21.53 -52.42
N LEU A 484 -29.04 20.77 -53.42
CA LEU A 484 -28.19 20.09 -54.40
C LEU A 484 -27.21 21.05 -55.10
N SER A 485 -27.62 22.30 -55.32
CA SER A 485 -26.78 23.32 -55.96
C SER A 485 -25.65 23.79 -55.05
N GLU A 486 -25.90 23.87 -53.75
CA GLU A 486 -24.89 24.24 -52.75
C GLU A 486 -23.87 23.12 -52.56
N ALA A 487 -24.34 21.88 -52.35
CA ALA A 487 -23.49 20.70 -52.25
C ALA A 487 -22.60 20.51 -53.49
N GLY A 488 -23.17 20.71 -54.68
CA GLY A 488 -22.41 20.63 -55.93
C GLY A 488 -21.30 21.70 -56.02
N ARG A 489 -21.57 22.94 -55.60
CA ARG A 489 -20.56 24.01 -55.62
C ARG A 489 -19.41 23.73 -54.66
N GLU A 490 -19.71 23.12 -53.51
CA GLU A 490 -18.70 22.74 -52.54
C GLU A 490 -17.85 21.57 -53.04
N LEU A 491 -18.47 20.48 -53.48
CA LEU A 491 -17.76 19.29 -53.98
C LEU A 491 -16.92 19.59 -55.23
N PHE A 492 -17.38 20.49 -56.09
CA PHE A 492 -16.70 20.86 -57.32
C PHE A 492 -15.98 22.21 -57.26
N ALA A 493 -15.69 22.74 -56.06
CA ALA A 493 -15.17 24.09 -55.82
C ALA A 493 -13.96 24.48 -56.71
N VAL A 494 -13.04 23.53 -56.95
CA VAL A 494 -11.86 23.75 -57.80
C VAL A 494 -12.18 23.53 -59.29
N SER A 495 -12.90 22.45 -59.62
CA SER A 495 -13.15 22.08 -61.03
C SER A 495 -14.13 23.04 -61.73
N ARG A 496 -15.03 23.68 -60.98
CA ARG A 496 -16.01 24.64 -61.51
C ARG A 496 -15.37 25.92 -62.04
N GLN A 497 -14.24 26.35 -61.46
CA GLN A 497 -13.51 27.56 -61.87
C GLN A 497 -12.89 27.44 -63.28
N LYS A 498 -12.71 26.21 -63.78
CA LYS A 498 -12.14 25.92 -65.09
C LYS A 498 -13.20 25.73 -66.20
N LYS A 499 -14.49 25.91 -65.90
CA LYS A 499 -15.59 25.67 -66.85
C LYS A 499 -16.33 26.96 -67.20
N ALA A 500 -16.63 27.14 -68.48
CA ALA A 500 -17.37 28.29 -68.99
C ALA A 500 -18.82 28.37 -68.49
N ASN A 501 -19.47 27.22 -68.27
CA ASN A 501 -20.81 27.11 -67.66
C ASN A 501 -20.86 25.92 -66.68
N PRO A 502 -20.56 26.13 -65.39
CA PRO A 502 -20.59 25.06 -64.41
C PRO A 502 -22.03 24.76 -63.94
N ASN A 503 -22.59 23.63 -64.37
CA ASN A 503 -23.82 23.07 -63.81
C ASN A 503 -23.48 21.99 -62.76
N ASP A 504 -23.05 22.45 -61.59
CA ASP A 504 -22.53 21.60 -60.52
C ASP A 504 -23.63 20.73 -59.86
N ALA A 505 -24.87 21.21 -59.86
CA ALA A 505 -26.04 20.47 -59.37
C ALA A 505 -26.32 19.22 -60.23
N ASP A 506 -26.26 19.35 -61.56
CA ASP A 506 -26.48 18.23 -62.47
C ASP A 506 -25.36 17.17 -62.39
N ARG A 507 -24.11 17.62 -62.17
CA ARG A 507 -22.97 16.72 -61.96
C ARG A 507 -23.13 15.89 -60.69
N LEU A 508 -23.56 16.54 -59.59
CA LEU A 508 -23.82 15.84 -58.33
C LEU A 508 -24.99 14.86 -58.48
N ARG A 509 -26.07 15.27 -59.17
CA ARG A 509 -27.20 14.39 -59.46
C ARG A 509 -26.79 13.12 -60.22
N LYS A 510 -25.99 13.28 -61.28
CA LYS A 510 -25.47 12.16 -62.08
C LYS A 510 -24.53 11.25 -61.28
N TYR A 511 -23.73 11.83 -60.38
CA TYR A 511 -22.87 11.06 -59.49
C TYR A 511 -23.69 10.19 -58.53
N LEU A 512 -24.69 10.77 -57.83
CA LEU A 512 -25.58 10.03 -56.93
C LEU A 512 -26.35 8.93 -57.67
N ALA A 513 -26.81 9.20 -58.90
CA ALA A 513 -27.50 8.22 -59.73
C ALA A 513 -26.65 6.99 -60.10
N ARG A 514 -25.32 7.12 -60.20
CA ARG A 514 -24.41 5.97 -60.42
C ARG A 514 -24.46 4.95 -59.28
N PHE A 515 -24.85 5.40 -58.09
CA PHE A 515 -25.00 4.59 -56.88
C PHE A 515 -26.48 4.33 -56.53
N GLY A 516 -27.41 4.62 -57.44
CA GLY A 516 -28.84 4.43 -57.21
C GLY A 516 -29.47 5.39 -56.18
N LEU A 517 -28.79 6.50 -55.86
CA LEU A 517 -29.22 7.46 -54.85
C LEU A 517 -29.84 8.71 -55.49
N SER A 518 -30.88 9.25 -54.85
CA SER A 518 -31.43 10.57 -55.14
C SER A 518 -30.89 11.62 -54.16
N TRP A 519 -31.18 12.91 -54.40
CA TRP A 519 -30.84 13.96 -53.44
C TRP A 519 -31.55 13.73 -52.10
N GLU A 520 -32.83 13.37 -52.16
CA GLU A 520 -33.66 13.13 -50.98
C GLU A 520 -33.15 11.93 -50.15
N SER A 521 -32.69 10.87 -50.81
CA SER A 521 -32.11 9.70 -50.13
C SER A 521 -30.70 9.97 -49.58
N ALA A 522 -29.92 10.82 -50.26
CA ALA A 522 -28.59 11.22 -49.79
C ALA A 522 -28.64 12.25 -48.63
N HIS A 523 -29.72 13.03 -48.56
CA HIS A 523 -29.91 14.10 -47.57
C HIS A 523 -30.64 13.63 -46.31
N SER A 524 -31.35 12.48 -46.35
CA SER A 524 -32.03 11.89 -45.20
C SER A 524 -31.25 10.74 -44.55
N ASP A 525 -31.43 10.53 -43.25
CA ASP A 525 -30.81 9.40 -42.50
C ASP A 525 -31.44 8.04 -42.82
N GLN A 526 -32.42 7.97 -43.74
CA GLN A 526 -33.05 6.73 -44.16
C GLN A 526 -32.42 6.21 -45.45
N ILE A 527 -31.28 5.56 -45.30
CA ILE A 527 -30.75 4.64 -46.30
C ILE A 527 -31.15 3.24 -45.82
N GLN A 528 -32.18 2.66 -46.44
CA GLN A 528 -32.59 1.26 -46.24
C GLN A 528 -31.63 0.30 -46.94
#